data_AF-R5KMT0-F1
#
_entry.id   AF-R5KMT0-F1
#
_cell.length_a   1.000
_cell.length_b   1.000
_cell.length_c   1.000
_cell.angle_alpha   90.00
_cell.angle_beta   90.00
_cell.angle_gamma   90.00
#
_symmetry.space_group_name_H-M   'P 1'
#
loop_
_entity.id
_entity.type
_entity.pdbx_description
1 polymer ?
#
loop_
_entity_poly.entity_id
_entity_poly.type
_entity_poly.pdbx_seq_one_letter_code
_entity_poly.pdbx_strand_id
1 'polypeptide(L)'
;MIPAINASSIYSKLGNNNSLVPMAIKDVANSMGLTAGSYITGDALEGKDRFLDEFGTQAIWLFGIPVYKKLMDLTMYKALKIDPNFDVRNLSKNRSKLLEKSIEYADSSIKESIKEAVKNPKYTKNLAMTKFIVSTALTIVSYAGLTKYRHYKTKKDAEKEILAEMSRQKQSDKDVFSFEDKQPEAFKDLKLCKQTKQPSFTGGIQDFMYNPVKNLMILDGAITAERLAESRNRQELIGYAIKEGSVWAFMYFASKPIQKFLENAAEKNKKTPASIDLDARVIESKELKDAFLDGSLTNSSKKVLSLITDEELLDFIHNNPDDFVVQMAKKSDVLPVIKNATQADNVDYRKFIDLDEFKGVAEKLTKLQNKFEEFKNANVKEKSLDAFLDNVKKLKRRSILKNMGACIGALGILAPAIMIAIRKLDKNNNAFQVKEDLKKELAAKGKI
;
A
#
# COMPACT_ATOMS: atom_id res chain seq x y z
N MET A 1 9.15 8.51 -22.87
CA MET A 1 9.27 7.04 -22.91
C MET A 1 8.70 6.44 -21.64
N ILE A 2 7.68 5.59 -21.75
CA ILE A 2 7.32 4.64 -20.69
C ILE A 2 8.48 3.62 -20.67
N PRO A 3 9.18 3.42 -19.54
CA PRO A 3 10.26 2.43 -19.47
C PRO A 3 9.74 1.07 -19.93
N ALA A 4 10.53 0.35 -20.73
CA ALA A 4 10.16 -1.00 -21.16
C ALA A 4 9.85 -1.84 -19.92
N ILE A 5 8.60 -2.31 -19.82
CA ILE A 5 8.17 -3.18 -18.73
C ILE A 5 8.82 -4.54 -18.96
N ASN A 6 9.92 -4.79 -18.25
CA ASN A 6 10.61 -6.08 -18.25
C ASN A 6 10.27 -6.85 -16.96
N ALA A 7 10.54 -8.15 -16.96
CA ALA A 7 10.22 -9.03 -15.82
C ALA A 7 10.80 -8.50 -14.49
N SER A 8 12.05 -8.04 -14.49
CA SER A 8 12.71 -7.50 -13.30
C SER A 8 12.02 -6.26 -12.73
N SER A 9 11.54 -5.35 -13.58
CA SER A 9 10.77 -4.17 -13.17
C SER A 9 9.42 -4.55 -12.54
N ILE A 10 8.76 -5.59 -13.05
CA ILE A 10 7.51 -6.12 -12.47
C ILE A 10 7.80 -6.70 -11.08
N TYR A 11 8.78 -7.60 -10.98
CA TYR A 11 9.12 -8.24 -9.72
C TYR A 11 9.63 -7.25 -8.67
N SER A 12 10.40 -6.23 -9.07
CA SER A 12 10.80 -5.15 -8.16
C SER A 12 9.58 -4.41 -7.61
N LYS A 13 8.65 -3.98 -8.46
CA LYS A 13 7.42 -3.29 -8.01
C LYS A 13 6.53 -4.15 -7.13
N LEU A 14 6.41 -5.45 -7.42
CA LEU A 14 5.62 -6.39 -6.62
C LEU A 14 6.29 -6.76 -5.29
N GLY A 15 7.63 -6.80 -5.25
CA GLY A 15 8.42 -7.12 -4.07
C GLY A 15 8.69 -5.92 -3.16
N ASN A 16 8.37 -4.71 -3.60
CA ASN A 16 8.58 -3.49 -2.82
C ASN A 16 7.39 -3.23 -1.88
N ASN A 17 7.60 -3.35 -0.57
CA ASN A 17 6.58 -3.08 0.45
C ASN A 17 6.19 -1.60 0.59
N ASN A 18 6.89 -0.68 -0.08
CA ASN A 18 6.52 0.74 -0.16
C ASN A 18 5.81 1.08 -1.48
N SER A 19 5.55 0.08 -2.34
CA SER A 19 4.82 0.26 -3.60
C SER A 19 3.32 0.09 -3.39
N LEU A 20 2.52 0.95 -4.01
CA LEU A 20 1.06 0.81 -4.01
C LEU A 20 0.56 -0.28 -4.96
N VAL A 21 1.37 -0.69 -5.93
CA VAL A 21 1.00 -1.73 -6.93
C VAL A 21 0.62 -3.07 -6.27
N PRO A 22 1.47 -3.67 -5.41
CA PRO A 22 1.11 -4.93 -4.75
C PRO A 22 -0.11 -4.77 -3.84
N MET A 23 -0.31 -3.59 -3.22
CA MET A 23 -1.51 -3.36 -2.41
C MET A 23 -2.77 -3.29 -3.28
N ALA A 24 -2.74 -2.55 -4.39
CA ALA A 24 -3.86 -2.46 -5.34
C ALA A 24 -4.28 -3.85 -5.84
N ILE A 25 -3.31 -4.72 -6.18
CA ILE A 25 -3.60 -6.10 -6.63
C ILE A 25 -4.27 -6.92 -5.52
N LYS A 26 -3.75 -6.84 -4.28
CA LYS A 26 -4.34 -7.52 -3.12
C LYS A 26 -5.75 -7.02 -2.85
N ASP A 27 -5.98 -5.73 -2.98
CA ASP A 27 -7.27 -5.10 -2.74
C ASP A 27 -8.30 -5.46 -3.84
N VAL A 28 -7.90 -5.49 -5.12
CA VAL A 28 -8.77 -6.01 -6.20
C VAL A 28 -9.20 -7.44 -5.90
N ALA A 29 -8.27 -8.31 -5.47
CA ALA A 29 -8.60 -9.68 -5.12
C ALA A 29 -9.60 -9.75 -3.95
N ASN A 30 -9.39 -8.93 -2.92
CA ASN A 30 -10.31 -8.78 -1.80
C ASN A 30 -11.72 -8.35 -2.27
N SER A 31 -11.80 -7.26 -3.04
CA SER A 31 -13.05 -6.71 -3.57
C SER A 31 -13.80 -7.71 -4.44
N MET A 32 -13.09 -8.44 -5.31
CA MET A 32 -13.68 -9.50 -6.13
C MET A 32 -14.23 -10.65 -5.29
N GLY A 33 -13.44 -11.16 -4.34
CA GLY A 33 -13.83 -12.27 -3.48
C GLY A 33 -15.06 -11.93 -2.63
N LEU A 34 -15.09 -10.75 -2.03
CA LEU A 34 -16.22 -10.28 -1.21
C LEU A 34 -17.47 -10.04 -2.04
N THR A 35 -17.33 -9.41 -3.20
CA THR A 35 -18.46 -9.20 -4.12
C THR A 35 -19.05 -10.53 -4.57
N ALA A 36 -18.20 -11.47 -4.99
CA ALA A 36 -18.65 -12.81 -5.38
C ALA A 36 -19.33 -13.55 -4.21
N GLY A 37 -18.77 -13.45 -3.00
CA GLY A 37 -19.37 -14.03 -1.79
C GLY A 37 -20.78 -13.47 -1.51
N SER A 38 -20.99 -12.16 -1.68
CA SER A 38 -22.31 -11.53 -1.58
C SER A 38 -23.28 -12.01 -2.66
N TYR A 39 -22.84 -12.23 -3.90
CA TYR A 39 -23.71 -12.85 -4.92
C TYR A 39 -24.05 -14.33 -4.65
N ILE A 40 -23.18 -15.06 -3.94
CA ILE A 40 -23.43 -16.47 -3.58
C ILE A 40 -24.42 -16.59 -2.43
N THR A 41 -24.38 -15.67 -1.47
CA THR A 41 -25.14 -15.76 -0.23
C THR A 41 -26.33 -14.80 -0.15
N GLY A 42 -26.33 -13.74 -0.94
CA GLY A 42 -27.41 -12.77 -1.04
C GLY A 42 -28.09 -12.80 -2.40
N ASP A 43 -28.93 -11.79 -2.64
CA ASP A 43 -29.55 -11.56 -3.93
C ASP A 43 -28.67 -10.65 -4.83
N ALA A 44 -29.13 -10.40 -6.05
CA ALA A 44 -28.43 -9.53 -6.98
C ALA A 44 -28.30 -8.08 -6.47
N LEU A 45 -29.19 -7.65 -5.57
CA LEU A 45 -29.15 -6.33 -4.96
C LEU A 45 -28.00 -6.24 -3.97
N GLU A 46 -27.82 -7.24 -3.10
CA GLU A 46 -26.67 -7.31 -2.19
C GLU A 46 -25.34 -7.32 -2.96
N GLY A 47 -25.24 -8.13 -4.02
CA GLY A 47 -24.05 -8.19 -4.86
C GLY A 47 -23.69 -6.84 -5.50
N LYS A 48 -24.70 -6.05 -5.91
CA LYS A 48 -24.50 -4.68 -6.45
C LYS A 48 -24.13 -3.67 -5.36
N ASP A 49 -24.74 -3.76 -4.18
CA ASP A 49 -24.39 -2.93 -3.02
C ASP A 49 -22.92 -3.18 -2.64
N ARG A 50 -22.53 -4.46 -2.51
CA ARG A 50 -21.15 -4.86 -2.20
C ARG A 50 -20.17 -4.43 -3.28
N PHE A 51 -20.52 -4.57 -4.57
CA PHE A 51 -19.67 -4.09 -5.65
C PHE A 51 -19.39 -2.58 -5.53
N LEU A 52 -20.44 -1.77 -5.30
CA LEU A 52 -20.30 -0.33 -5.16
C LEU A 52 -19.47 0.05 -3.93
N ASP A 53 -19.68 -0.64 -2.81
CA ASP A 53 -18.87 -0.48 -1.60
C ASP A 53 -17.40 -0.79 -1.88
N GLU A 54 -17.09 -1.99 -2.36
CA GLU A 54 -15.71 -2.46 -2.53
C GLU A 54 -14.95 -1.66 -3.60
N PHE A 55 -15.47 -1.60 -4.83
CA PHE A 55 -14.77 -0.96 -5.95
C PHE A 55 -14.87 0.57 -5.91
N GLY A 56 -15.96 1.12 -5.38
CA GLY A 56 -16.06 2.55 -5.14
C GLY A 56 -15.05 3.02 -4.09
N THR A 57 -14.89 2.24 -3.00
CA THR A 57 -13.86 2.51 -1.99
C THR A 57 -12.47 2.41 -2.59
N GLN A 58 -12.19 1.35 -3.35
CA GLN A 58 -10.89 1.17 -4.00
C GLN A 58 -10.51 2.35 -4.90
N ALA A 59 -11.46 2.89 -5.66
CA ALA A 59 -11.22 4.07 -6.49
C ALA A 59 -10.83 5.29 -5.64
N ILE A 60 -11.55 5.55 -4.55
CA ILE A 60 -11.23 6.65 -3.62
C ILE A 60 -9.88 6.40 -2.92
N TRP A 61 -9.62 5.16 -2.53
CA TRP A 61 -8.41 4.73 -1.84
C TRP A 61 -7.16 4.91 -2.70
N LEU A 62 -7.21 4.49 -3.97
CA LEU A 62 -6.09 4.64 -4.91
C LEU A 62 -5.88 6.08 -5.37
N PHE A 63 -6.96 6.84 -5.62
CA PHE A 63 -6.88 8.10 -6.35
C PHE A 63 -7.18 9.35 -5.53
N GLY A 64 -7.88 9.25 -4.40
CA GLY A 64 -8.30 10.41 -3.62
C GLY A 64 -7.13 11.28 -3.16
N ILE A 65 -6.20 10.70 -2.39
CA ILE A 65 -5.02 11.43 -1.89
C ILE A 65 -4.17 11.98 -3.06
N PRO A 66 -3.81 11.18 -4.09
CA PRO A 66 -3.09 11.71 -5.26
C PRO A 66 -3.78 12.87 -5.98
N VAL A 67 -5.10 12.78 -6.19
CA VAL A 67 -5.87 13.84 -6.88
C VAL A 67 -5.88 15.11 -6.05
N TYR A 68 -6.20 15.03 -4.75
CA TYR A 68 -6.21 16.20 -3.89
C TYR A 68 -4.81 16.82 -3.72
N LYS A 69 -3.76 16.00 -3.60
CA LYS A 69 -2.38 16.50 -3.59
C LYS A 69 -2.03 17.24 -4.88
N LYS A 70 -2.42 16.69 -6.05
CA LYS A 70 -2.19 17.33 -7.35
C LYS A 70 -2.95 18.65 -7.50
N LEU A 71 -4.18 18.73 -6.99
CA LEU A 71 -4.95 19.98 -6.96
C LEU A 71 -4.24 21.05 -6.11
N MET A 72 -3.73 20.67 -4.94
CA MET A 72 -2.96 21.58 -4.08
C MET A 72 -1.63 22.00 -4.73
N ASP A 73 -1.01 21.13 -5.53
CA ASP A 73 0.19 21.46 -6.28
C ASP A 73 -0.06 22.52 -7.35
N LEU A 74 -1.16 22.34 -8.10
CA LEU A 74 -1.55 23.25 -9.19
C LEU A 74 -2.07 24.61 -8.71
N THR A 75 -2.54 24.69 -7.46
CA THR A 75 -3.12 25.90 -6.87
C THR A 75 -2.17 26.54 -5.87
N MET A 76 -2.07 25.97 -4.67
CA MET A 76 -1.36 26.54 -3.53
C MET A 76 0.17 26.56 -3.75
N TYR A 77 0.79 25.44 -4.13
CA TYR A 77 2.25 25.40 -4.32
C TYR A 77 2.69 26.27 -5.49
N LYS A 78 1.93 26.25 -6.60
CA LYS A 78 2.18 27.12 -7.75
C LYS A 78 2.09 28.60 -7.39
N ALA A 79 1.09 29.01 -6.61
CA ALA A 79 0.95 30.39 -6.14
C ALA A 79 2.09 30.83 -5.22
N LEU A 80 2.55 29.91 -4.36
CA LEU A 80 3.61 30.17 -3.38
C LEU A 80 5.03 29.97 -3.91
N LYS A 81 5.18 29.54 -5.18
CA LYS A 81 6.47 29.26 -5.83
C LYS A 81 7.36 28.27 -5.06
N ILE A 82 6.76 27.39 -4.26
CA ILE A 82 7.47 26.31 -3.58
C ILE A 82 7.38 25.05 -4.43
N ASP A 83 8.50 24.35 -4.60
CA ASP A 83 8.53 23.07 -5.32
C ASP A 83 7.78 21.99 -4.53
N PRO A 84 6.68 21.42 -5.07
CA PRO A 84 5.93 20.37 -4.39
C PRO A 84 6.69 19.05 -4.27
N ASN A 85 7.81 18.91 -4.98
CA ASN A 85 8.67 17.72 -4.93
C ASN A 85 9.74 17.79 -3.83
N PHE A 86 9.97 18.96 -3.24
CA PHE A 86 10.95 19.12 -2.16
C PHE A 86 10.52 18.37 -0.90
N ASP A 87 11.41 17.53 -0.38
CA ASP A 87 11.16 16.74 0.82
C ASP A 87 11.53 17.53 2.08
N VAL A 88 10.53 17.94 2.85
CA VAL A 88 10.75 18.77 4.04
C VAL A 88 11.48 18.06 5.19
N ARG A 89 11.77 16.75 5.11
CA ARG A 89 12.71 16.07 6.02
C ARG A 89 14.12 16.61 5.89
N ASN A 90 14.49 17.12 4.72
CA ASN A 90 15.77 17.76 4.49
C ASN A 90 15.95 19.03 5.36
N LEU A 91 14.85 19.65 5.81
CA LEU A 91 14.87 20.81 6.70
C LEU A 91 15.03 20.43 8.19
N SER A 92 15.32 19.18 8.52
CA SER A 92 15.59 18.75 9.89
C SER A 92 16.89 19.39 10.40
N LYS A 93 16.92 19.79 11.68
CA LYS A 93 18.12 20.38 12.30
C LYS A 93 19.32 19.43 12.22
N ASN A 94 19.08 18.13 12.37
CA ASN A 94 20.12 17.10 12.33
C ASN A 94 20.69 16.86 10.92
N ARG A 95 20.12 17.51 9.88
CA ARG A 95 20.56 17.37 8.49
C ARG A 95 21.02 18.69 7.87
N SER A 96 21.31 19.72 8.67
CA SER A 96 21.71 21.03 8.14
C SER A 96 22.94 20.94 7.23
N LYS A 97 23.98 20.22 7.65
CA LYS A 97 25.21 19.99 6.86
C LYS A 97 24.92 19.22 5.57
N LEU A 98 24.08 18.19 5.65
CA LEU A 98 23.67 17.39 4.49
C LEU A 98 22.83 18.22 3.50
N LEU A 99 22.00 19.13 4.02
CA LEU A 99 21.20 20.04 3.21
C LEU A 99 22.10 21.04 2.46
N GLU A 100 23.11 21.59 3.12
CA GLU A 100 24.11 22.48 2.48
C GLU A 100 24.80 21.78 1.31
N LYS A 101 25.32 20.57 1.54
CA LYS A 101 25.89 19.73 0.47
C LYS A 101 24.89 19.37 -0.62
N SER A 102 23.66 19.04 -0.25
CA SER A 102 22.59 18.74 -1.22
C SER A 102 22.28 19.94 -2.12
N ILE A 103 22.34 21.17 -1.60
CA ILE A 103 22.19 22.40 -2.40
C ILE A 103 23.41 22.60 -3.32
N GLU A 104 24.61 22.33 -2.81
CA GLU A 104 25.85 22.42 -3.58
C GLU A 104 25.80 21.48 -4.79
N TYR A 105 25.48 20.21 -4.56
CA TYR A 105 25.42 19.12 -5.53
C TYR A 105 24.17 19.09 -6.40
N ALA A 106 23.16 19.90 -6.07
CA ALA A 106 21.90 19.93 -6.80
C ALA A 106 22.04 20.50 -8.22
N ASP A 107 21.28 19.89 -9.13
CA ASP A 107 21.27 20.27 -10.53
C ASP A 107 20.76 21.69 -10.70
N SER A 108 21.30 22.41 -11.68
CA SER A 108 20.88 23.79 -11.97
C SER A 108 19.37 23.93 -12.13
N SER A 109 18.70 22.91 -12.67
CA SER A 109 17.24 22.87 -12.86
C SER A 109 16.43 22.82 -11.56
N ILE A 110 17.05 22.46 -10.42
CA ILE A 110 16.37 22.26 -9.13
C ILE A 110 16.98 23.08 -7.99
N LYS A 111 18.19 23.60 -8.15
CA LYS A 111 18.95 24.28 -7.10
C LYS A 111 18.23 25.50 -6.52
N GLU A 112 17.67 26.35 -7.38
CA GLU A 112 16.91 27.52 -6.93
C GLU A 112 15.60 27.13 -6.23
N SER A 113 14.98 26.03 -6.64
CA SER A 113 13.74 25.55 -6.00
C SER A 113 14.00 25.02 -4.58
N ILE A 114 15.15 24.38 -4.36
CA ILE A 114 15.62 24.01 -3.00
C ILE A 114 15.88 25.26 -2.17
N LYS A 115 16.63 26.23 -2.69
CA LYS A 115 16.95 27.46 -1.94
C LYS A 115 15.68 28.19 -1.51
N GLU A 116 14.69 28.30 -2.38
CA GLU A 116 13.40 28.92 -2.04
C GLU A 116 12.69 28.18 -0.90
N ALA A 117 12.69 26.84 -0.94
CA ALA A 117 12.11 26.01 0.12
C ALA A 117 12.84 26.18 1.47
N VAL A 118 14.15 26.44 1.44
CA VAL A 118 15.01 26.59 2.62
C VAL A 118 14.92 27.99 3.24
N LYS A 119 14.59 29.04 2.46
CA LYS A 119 14.45 30.42 2.98
C LYS A 119 13.48 30.52 4.16
N ASN A 120 12.37 29.77 4.11
CA ASN A 120 11.34 29.77 5.15
C ASN A 120 11.00 28.34 5.62
N PRO A 121 11.87 27.68 6.39
CA PRO A 121 11.78 26.24 6.64
C PRO A 121 10.52 25.86 7.44
N LYS A 122 10.11 26.71 8.39
CA LYS A 122 8.87 26.51 9.16
C LYS A 122 7.64 26.58 8.25
N TYR A 123 7.64 27.53 7.32
CA TYR A 123 6.55 27.72 6.37
C TYR A 123 6.44 26.52 5.42
N THR A 124 7.56 26.12 4.80
CA THR A 124 7.61 24.97 3.89
C THR A 124 7.17 23.68 4.58
N LYS A 125 7.61 23.45 5.84
CA LYS A 125 7.17 22.30 6.64
C LYS A 125 5.67 22.32 6.90
N ASN A 126 5.13 23.46 7.31
CA ASN A 126 3.71 23.61 7.55
C ASN A 126 2.90 23.40 6.28
N LEU A 127 3.38 23.91 5.13
CA LEU A 127 2.72 23.73 3.84
C LEU A 127 2.63 22.24 3.44
N ALA A 128 3.73 21.50 3.58
CA ALA A 128 3.76 20.06 3.33
C ALA A 128 2.84 19.28 4.27
N MET A 129 2.84 19.64 5.56
CA MET A 129 1.94 19.06 6.54
C MET A 129 0.46 19.33 6.21
N THR A 130 0.12 20.58 5.85
CA THR A 130 -1.22 20.97 5.42
C THR A 130 -1.64 20.20 4.17
N LYS A 131 -0.76 20.09 3.16
CA LYS A 131 -1.01 19.27 1.97
C LYS A 131 -1.38 17.84 2.31
N PHE A 132 -0.60 17.22 3.20
CA PHE A 132 -0.88 15.87 3.67
C PHE A 132 -2.23 15.78 4.38
N ILE A 133 -2.43 16.54 5.47
CA ILE A 133 -3.65 16.48 6.30
C ILE A 133 -4.90 16.76 5.48
N VAL A 134 -4.91 17.84 4.68
CA VAL A 134 -6.07 18.24 3.89
C VAL A 134 -6.39 17.19 2.82
N SER A 135 -5.38 16.68 2.11
CA SER A 135 -5.61 15.64 1.08
C SER A 135 -6.20 14.36 1.68
N THR A 136 -5.70 13.94 2.85
CA THR A 136 -6.22 12.76 3.55
C THR A 136 -7.64 13.01 4.05
N ALA A 137 -7.90 14.15 4.69
CA ALA A 137 -9.24 14.51 5.20
C ALA A 137 -10.28 14.60 4.08
N LEU A 138 -9.96 15.24 2.95
CA LEU A 138 -10.85 15.30 1.78
C LEU A 138 -11.14 13.91 1.21
N THR A 139 -10.16 13.02 1.23
CA THR A 139 -10.35 11.63 0.79
C THR A 139 -11.29 10.87 1.72
N ILE A 140 -11.12 11.03 3.04
CA ILE A 140 -12.03 10.45 4.05
C ILE A 140 -13.46 10.98 3.87
N VAL A 141 -13.63 12.30 3.66
CA VAL A 141 -14.94 12.90 3.40
C VAL A 141 -15.56 12.38 2.10
N SER A 142 -14.75 12.20 1.05
CA SER A 142 -15.20 11.60 -0.21
C SER A 142 -15.73 10.19 0.00
N TYR A 143 -15.03 9.41 0.82
CA TYR A 143 -15.45 8.07 1.20
C TYR A 143 -16.75 8.07 2.01
N ALA A 144 -16.89 8.94 3.03
CA ALA A 144 -18.13 9.09 3.78
C ALA A 144 -19.31 9.48 2.87
N GLY A 145 -19.06 10.34 1.88
CA GLY A 145 -20.02 10.67 0.83
C GLY A 145 -20.44 9.46 -0.02
N LEU A 146 -19.49 8.60 -0.40
CA LEU A 146 -19.77 7.33 -1.08
C LEU A 146 -20.62 6.40 -0.21
N THR A 147 -20.31 6.26 1.08
CA THR A 147 -21.09 5.43 2.02
C THR A 147 -22.55 5.88 2.06
N LYS A 148 -22.80 7.17 2.25
CA LYS A 148 -24.15 7.75 2.28
C LYS A 148 -24.88 7.58 0.95
N TYR A 149 -24.18 7.84 -0.16
CA TYR A 149 -24.74 7.65 -1.50
C TYR A 149 -25.13 6.18 -1.75
N ARG A 150 -24.26 5.23 -1.36
CA ARG A 150 -24.55 3.80 -1.47
C ARG A 150 -25.79 3.43 -0.67
N HIS A 151 -25.86 3.81 0.61
CA HIS A 151 -27.02 3.51 1.46
C HIS A 151 -28.32 4.05 0.85
N TYR A 152 -28.29 5.30 0.38
CA TYR A 152 -29.43 5.91 -0.30
C TYR A 152 -29.84 5.13 -1.56
N LYS A 153 -28.86 4.78 -2.41
CA LYS A 153 -29.10 4.04 -3.65
C LYS A 153 -29.68 2.65 -3.37
N THR A 154 -29.09 1.90 -2.44
CA THR A 154 -29.54 0.57 -2.05
C THR A 154 -30.95 0.61 -1.46
N LYS A 155 -31.26 1.61 -0.63
CA LYS A 155 -32.63 1.80 -0.14
C LYS A 155 -33.61 2.01 -1.29
N LYS A 156 -33.31 2.91 -2.22
CA LYS A 156 -34.17 3.21 -3.37
C LYS A 156 -34.38 1.98 -4.28
N ASP A 157 -33.31 1.24 -4.54
CA ASP A 157 -33.36 0.04 -5.38
C ASP A 157 -34.13 -1.09 -4.67
N ALA A 158 -33.93 -1.28 -3.36
CA ALA A 158 -34.69 -2.23 -2.54
C ALA A 158 -36.18 -1.90 -2.51
N GLU A 159 -36.55 -0.64 -2.24
CA GLU A 159 -37.95 -0.20 -2.22
C GLU A 159 -38.64 -0.48 -3.55
N LYS A 160 -37.94 -0.23 -4.68
CA LYS A 160 -38.46 -0.50 -6.02
C LYS A 160 -38.69 -2.00 -6.25
N GLU A 161 -37.75 -2.86 -5.84
CA GLU A 161 -37.91 -4.32 -5.95
C GLU A 161 -39.05 -4.84 -5.07
N ILE A 162 -39.12 -4.41 -3.81
CA ILE A 162 -40.18 -4.80 -2.87
C ILE A 162 -41.56 -4.40 -3.40
N LEU A 163 -41.72 -3.17 -3.89
CA LEU A 163 -42.99 -2.71 -4.46
C LEU A 163 -43.38 -3.51 -5.72
N ALA A 164 -42.40 -3.89 -6.56
CA ALA A 164 -42.65 -4.73 -7.72
C ALA A 164 -43.04 -6.17 -7.34
N GLU A 165 -42.37 -6.75 -6.33
CA GLU A 165 -42.72 -8.06 -5.76
C GLU A 165 -44.15 -8.05 -5.19
N MET A 166 -44.51 -7.03 -4.40
CA MET A 166 -45.86 -6.86 -3.85
C MET A 166 -46.92 -6.61 -4.93
N SER A 167 -46.59 -5.89 -6.00
CA SER A 167 -47.51 -5.67 -7.13
C SER A 167 -47.78 -6.96 -7.91
N ARG A 168 -46.79 -7.85 -8.00
CA ARG A 168 -46.94 -9.19 -8.59
C ARG A 168 -47.69 -10.14 -7.66
N GLN A 169 -47.45 -10.06 -6.35
CA GLN A 169 -48.17 -10.84 -5.34
C GLN A 169 -49.64 -10.41 -5.19
N LYS A 170 -49.99 -9.14 -5.43
CA LYS A 170 -51.39 -8.68 -5.52
C LYS A 170 -52.18 -9.29 -6.68
N GLN A 171 -51.53 -10.05 -7.58
CA GLN A 171 -52.17 -10.87 -8.62
C GLN A 171 -52.26 -12.37 -8.28
N SER A 172 -51.69 -12.83 -7.17
CA SER A 172 -51.78 -14.22 -6.71
C SER A 172 -51.94 -14.28 -5.20
N ASP A 173 -53.20 -14.23 -4.79
CA ASP A 173 -53.79 -14.56 -3.48
C ASP A 173 -53.22 -14.00 -2.17
N LYS A 174 -54.19 -13.71 -1.31
CA LYS A 174 -54.09 -13.30 0.08
C LYS A 174 -53.51 -14.45 0.91
N ASP A 175 -52.56 -14.14 1.78
CA ASP A 175 -52.66 -14.53 3.19
C ASP A 175 -51.72 -13.69 4.05
N VAL A 176 -52.26 -13.20 5.16
CA VAL A 176 -51.62 -12.32 6.13
C VAL A 176 -50.97 -13.17 7.21
N PHE A 177 -49.68 -12.96 7.48
CA PHE A 177 -49.01 -13.51 8.64
C PHE A 177 -48.33 -12.38 9.43
N SER A 178 -48.80 -12.16 10.65
CA SER A 178 -48.21 -11.21 11.61
C SER A 178 -47.25 -11.94 12.54
N PHE A 179 -46.08 -11.37 12.78
CA PHE A 179 -45.22 -11.75 13.91
C PHE A 179 -44.74 -10.50 14.65
N GLU A 180 -44.86 -10.55 15.97
CA GLU A 180 -44.50 -9.50 16.93
C GLU A 180 -42.99 -9.28 17.02
N ASP A 181 -42.62 -8.01 17.16
CA ASP A 181 -41.27 -7.52 17.41
C ASP A 181 -40.82 -7.84 18.84
N LYS A 182 -39.64 -8.43 18.99
CA LYS A 182 -38.85 -8.36 20.23
C LYS A 182 -37.47 -7.80 19.91
N GLN A 183 -37.28 -6.52 20.20
CA GLN A 183 -35.97 -5.90 20.25
C GLN A 183 -35.19 -6.40 21.48
N PRO A 184 -33.91 -6.81 21.35
CA PRO A 184 -33.05 -7.02 22.51
C PRO A 184 -32.58 -5.66 23.06
N GLU A 185 -32.90 -5.36 24.32
CA GLU A 185 -32.50 -4.15 25.06
C GLU A 185 -31.00 -4.07 25.44
N ALA A 186 -30.11 -4.78 24.74
CA ALA A 186 -28.70 -4.93 25.17
C ALA A 186 -27.75 -3.79 24.76
N PHE A 187 -28.19 -2.76 24.03
CA PHE A 187 -27.29 -1.73 23.49
C PHE A 187 -27.85 -0.30 23.50
N LYS A 188 -28.76 0.04 24.45
CA LYS A 188 -29.27 1.42 24.62
C LYS A 188 -28.19 2.46 25.00
N ASP A 189 -26.98 2.03 25.35
CA ASP A 189 -25.88 2.92 25.78
C ASP A 189 -24.80 3.22 24.73
N LEU A 190 -24.95 2.79 23.46
CA LEU A 190 -24.05 3.26 22.40
C LEU A 190 -24.46 4.67 21.93
N LYS A 191 -24.26 5.66 22.80
CA LYS A 191 -24.33 7.07 22.45
C LYS A 191 -23.23 7.37 21.43
N LEU A 192 -23.63 7.92 20.27
CA LEU A 192 -22.73 8.54 19.30
C LEU A 192 -21.68 9.38 20.04
N CYS A 193 -20.42 8.97 19.99
CA CYS A 193 -19.32 9.83 20.42
C CYS A 193 -19.22 11.02 19.47
N LYS A 194 -19.61 12.18 19.98
CA LYS A 194 -19.14 13.49 19.53
C LYS A 194 -17.63 13.43 19.30
N GLN A 195 -17.19 14.06 18.21
CA GLN A 195 -15.80 14.44 17.89
C GLN A 195 -14.77 14.13 18.99
N THR A 196 -14.16 12.94 18.97
CA THR A 196 -12.97 12.68 19.79
C THR A 196 -11.96 11.83 19.06
N LYS A 197 -10.83 12.49 18.79
CA LYS A 197 -9.47 12.02 18.57
C LYS A 197 -9.29 10.95 17.48
N GLN A 198 -8.67 11.41 16.38
CA GLN A 198 -8.00 10.54 15.43
C GLN A 198 -7.19 9.46 16.17
N PRO A 199 -7.22 8.20 15.71
CA PRO A 199 -6.45 7.14 16.33
C PRO A 199 -4.99 7.57 16.44
N SER A 200 -4.42 7.53 17.65
CA SER A 200 -3.03 7.89 17.88
C SER A 200 -2.14 6.77 17.37
N PHE A 201 -1.74 6.87 16.11
CA PHE A 201 -0.65 6.09 15.56
C PHE A 201 0.65 6.48 16.30
N THR A 202 1.36 5.50 16.86
CA THR A 202 2.57 5.68 17.68
C THR A 202 3.83 6.05 16.88
N GLY A 203 3.69 6.37 15.58
CA GLY A 203 4.77 6.88 14.73
C GLY A 203 4.69 8.39 14.56
N GLY A 204 5.83 9.06 14.40
CA GLY A 204 5.84 10.49 14.08
C GLY A 204 5.03 10.76 12.79
N ILE A 205 4.23 11.82 12.75
CA ILE A 205 3.35 12.17 11.60
C ILE A 205 4.11 12.18 10.26
N GLN A 206 5.42 12.46 10.29
CA GLN A 206 6.30 12.42 9.13
C GLN A 206 6.35 11.02 8.48
N ASP A 207 6.40 9.93 9.25
CA ASP A 207 6.43 8.57 8.73
C ASP A 207 5.23 8.26 7.83
N PHE A 208 4.05 8.76 8.21
CA PHE A 208 2.81 8.59 7.46
C PHE A 208 2.71 9.51 6.26
N MET A 209 3.30 10.70 6.34
CA MET A 209 3.32 11.66 5.25
C MET A 209 4.14 11.15 4.05
N TYR A 210 5.27 10.50 4.31
CA TYR A 210 6.26 10.14 3.28
C TYR A 210 6.24 8.69 2.83
N ASN A 211 5.71 7.78 3.63
CA ASN A 211 5.53 6.41 3.21
C ASN A 211 4.12 6.24 2.63
N PRO A 212 3.97 5.94 1.32
CA PRO A 212 2.66 5.87 0.68
C PRO A 212 1.78 4.74 1.25
N VAL A 213 2.38 3.64 1.70
CA VAL A 213 1.65 2.53 2.34
C VAL A 213 1.15 2.92 3.72
N LYS A 214 1.98 3.56 4.54
CA LYS A 214 1.52 4.11 5.83
C LYS A 214 0.46 5.21 5.62
N ASN A 215 0.57 6.02 4.57
CA ASN A 215 -0.43 7.03 4.23
C ASN A 215 -1.81 6.40 4.01
N LEU A 216 -1.87 5.30 3.25
CA LEU A 216 -3.10 4.54 3.02
C LEU A 216 -3.58 3.80 4.27
N MET A 217 -2.69 3.41 5.18
CA MET A 217 -3.06 2.82 6.47
C MET A 217 -3.91 3.78 7.33
N ILE A 218 -3.67 5.10 7.27
CA ILE A 218 -4.54 6.10 7.93
C ILE A 218 -5.92 6.12 7.29
N LEU A 219 -5.96 6.12 5.96
CA LEU A 219 -7.20 6.12 5.22
C LEU A 219 -8.02 4.85 5.52
N ASP A 220 -7.37 3.68 5.58
CA ASP A 220 -8.01 2.43 5.97
C ASP A 220 -8.51 2.46 7.41
N GLY A 221 -7.79 3.10 8.34
CA GLY A 221 -8.30 3.34 9.70
C GLY A 221 -9.61 4.10 9.72
N ALA A 222 -9.73 5.14 8.90
CA ALA A 222 -10.98 5.90 8.78
C ALA A 222 -12.07 5.09 8.08
N ILE A 223 -11.73 4.36 7.01
CA ILE A 223 -12.67 3.50 6.27
C ILE A 223 -13.22 2.38 7.17
N THR A 224 -12.35 1.70 7.92
CA THR A 224 -12.74 0.67 8.89
C THR A 224 -13.69 1.25 9.94
N ALA A 225 -13.34 2.39 10.55
CA ALA A 225 -14.16 3.02 11.58
C ALA A 225 -15.55 3.40 11.05
N GLU A 226 -15.60 4.04 9.88
CA GLU A 226 -16.86 4.43 9.22
C GLU A 226 -17.70 3.19 8.88
N ARG A 227 -17.12 2.11 8.31
CA ARG A 227 -17.85 0.88 8.00
C ARG A 227 -18.49 0.23 9.22
N LEU A 228 -17.75 0.16 10.32
CA LEU A 228 -18.24 -0.40 11.57
C LEU A 228 -19.34 0.49 12.18
N ALA A 229 -19.20 1.81 12.12
CA ALA A 229 -20.18 2.75 12.66
C ALA A 229 -21.47 2.84 11.81
N GLU A 230 -21.32 2.83 10.49
CA GLU A 230 -22.41 2.95 9.49
C GLU A 230 -22.95 1.57 9.06
N SER A 231 -22.64 0.52 9.83
CA SER A 231 -23.23 -0.81 9.63
C SER A 231 -24.73 -0.75 9.88
N ARG A 232 -25.54 -1.18 8.90
CA ARG A 232 -27.01 -1.06 9.00
C ARG A 232 -27.63 -2.10 9.94
N ASN A 233 -26.98 -3.26 10.07
CA ASN A 233 -27.41 -4.35 10.93
C ASN A 233 -26.23 -5.23 11.36
N ARG A 234 -26.52 -6.24 12.18
CA ARG A 234 -25.51 -7.16 12.71
C ARG A 234 -24.80 -7.98 11.63
N GLN A 235 -25.52 -8.37 10.56
CA GLN A 235 -24.94 -9.08 9.42
C GLN A 235 -23.83 -8.24 8.77
N GLU A 236 -24.13 -6.98 8.47
CA GLU A 236 -23.13 -6.06 7.91
C GLU A 236 -21.96 -5.81 8.85
N LEU A 237 -22.23 -5.58 10.14
CA LEU A 237 -21.19 -5.33 11.13
C LEU A 237 -20.17 -6.46 11.23
N ILE A 238 -20.65 -7.72 11.30
CA ILE A 238 -19.78 -8.90 11.34
C ILE A 238 -19.01 -9.04 10.02
N GLY A 239 -19.69 -8.82 8.89
CA GLY A 239 -19.03 -8.83 7.57
C GLY A 239 -17.89 -7.81 7.48
N TYR A 240 -18.11 -6.58 7.92
CA TYR A 240 -17.07 -5.56 7.97
C TYR A 240 -15.97 -5.88 8.97
N ALA A 241 -16.29 -6.40 10.15
CA ALA A 241 -15.26 -6.79 11.12
C ALA A 241 -14.29 -7.83 10.54
N ILE A 242 -14.80 -8.86 9.86
CA ILE A 242 -13.98 -9.90 9.22
C ILE A 242 -13.18 -9.30 8.06
N LYS A 243 -13.84 -8.50 7.21
CA LYS A 243 -13.22 -7.86 6.05
C LYS A 243 -12.05 -6.99 6.51
N GLU A 244 -12.34 -6.00 7.33
CA GLU A 244 -11.39 -4.98 7.74
C GLU A 244 -10.27 -5.65 8.54
N GLY A 245 -10.58 -6.54 9.49
CA GLY A 245 -9.58 -7.31 10.21
C GLY A 245 -8.63 -8.09 9.28
N SER A 246 -9.16 -8.69 8.21
CA SER A 246 -8.35 -9.41 7.22
C SER A 246 -7.48 -8.45 6.38
N VAL A 247 -8.02 -7.30 5.97
CA VAL A 247 -7.26 -6.24 5.29
C VAL A 247 -6.10 -5.79 6.18
N TRP A 248 -6.36 -5.45 7.44
CA TRP A 248 -5.31 -5.07 8.40
C TRP A 248 -4.21 -6.14 8.51
N ALA A 249 -4.60 -7.40 8.72
CA ALA A 249 -3.67 -8.51 8.87
C ALA A 249 -2.81 -8.72 7.61
N PHE A 250 -3.43 -8.83 6.43
CA PHE A 250 -2.74 -9.30 5.22
C PHE A 250 -2.26 -8.20 4.28
N MET A 251 -2.84 -6.99 4.35
CA MET A 251 -2.36 -5.83 3.60
C MET A 251 -1.14 -5.20 4.27
N TYR A 252 -1.20 -4.99 5.59
CA TYR A 252 -0.20 -4.21 6.32
C TYR A 252 0.77 -5.05 7.15
N PHE A 253 0.28 -6.06 7.89
CA PHE A 253 1.11 -6.71 8.91
C PHE A 253 1.81 -7.99 8.43
N ALA A 254 1.21 -8.78 7.54
CA ALA A 254 1.76 -10.09 7.14
C ALA A 254 2.84 -10.02 6.05
N SER A 255 2.81 -9.01 5.16
CA SER A 255 3.69 -8.95 3.97
C SER A 255 5.19 -8.99 4.33
N LYS A 256 5.61 -8.19 5.31
CA LYS A 256 7.02 -8.10 5.72
C LYS A 256 7.50 -9.35 6.49
N PRO A 257 6.76 -9.90 7.46
CA PRO A 257 7.07 -11.19 8.07
C PRO A 257 7.18 -12.34 7.06
N ILE A 258 6.24 -12.45 6.12
CA ILE A 258 6.27 -13.50 5.09
C ILE A 258 7.50 -13.33 4.20
N GLN A 259 7.80 -12.10 3.76
CA GLN A 259 9.01 -11.82 2.99
C GLN A 259 10.27 -12.25 3.77
N LYS A 260 10.43 -11.81 5.02
CA LYS A 260 11.58 -12.16 5.86
C LYS A 260 11.69 -13.67 6.06
N PHE A 261 10.57 -14.37 6.26
CA PHE A 261 10.55 -15.82 6.37
C PHE A 261 11.09 -16.49 5.11
N LEU A 262 10.64 -16.03 3.93
CA LEU A 262 11.10 -16.57 2.64
C LEU A 262 12.56 -16.23 2.34
N GLU A 263 13.02 -15.03 2.69
CA GLU A 263 14.43 -14.61 2.60
C GLU A 263 15.31 -15.48 3.51
N ASN A 264 14.94 -15.64 4.79
CA ASN A 264 15.64 -16.50 5.74
C ASN A 264 15.65 -17.97 5.31
N ALA A 265 14.58 -18.46 4.69
CA ALA A 265 14.50 -19.81 4.16
C ALA A 265 15.47 -20.02 2.99
N ALA A 266 15.62 -19.02 2.11
CA ALA A 266 16.61 -19.06 1.04
C ALA A 266 18.04 -19.05 1.62
N GLU A 267 18.29 -18.25 2.64
CA GLU A 267 19.62 -18.10 3.26
C GLU A 267 20.08 -19.32 4.06
N LYS A 268 19.16 -19.98 4.75
CA LYS A 268 19.43 -21.20 5.52
C LYS A 268 19.54 -22.45 4.65
N ASN A 269 19.27 -22.34 3.35
CA ASN A 269 19.31 -23.47 2.44
C ASN A 269 20.76 -23.88 2.13
N LYS A 270 21.27 -24.88 2.86
CA LYS A 270 22.62 -25.42 2.66
C LYS A 270 22.81 -26.17 1.33
N LYS A 271 21.73 -26.62 0.67
CA LYS A 271 21.82 -27.35 -0.61
C LYS A 271 22.08 -26.41 -1.77
N THR A 272 21.47 -25.22 -1.73
CA THR A 272 21.61 -24.17 -2.73
C THR A 272 21.70 -22.81 -2.03
N PRO A 273 22.87 -22.47 -1.45
CA PRO A 273 23.05 -21.23 -0.73
C PRO A 273 22.76 -20.02 -1.63
N ALA A 274 21.98 -19.08 -1.13
CA ALA A 274 21.61 -17.86 -1.85
C ALA A 274 21.15 -16.79 -0.86
N SER A 275 21.29 -15.52 -1.24
CA SER A 275 20.59 -14.40 -0.61
C SER A 275 19.76 -13.69 -1.67
N ILE A 276 18.56 -13.23 -1.29
CA ILE A 276 17.56 -12.67 -2.20
C ILE A 276 16.97 -11.36 -1.67
N ASP A 277 17.69 -10.67 -0.78
CA ASP A 277 17.25 -9.42 -0.15
C ASP A 277 17.48 -8.17 -1.03
N LEU A 278 18.32 -8.27 -2.06
CA LEU A 278 18.49 -7.25 -3.11
C LEU A 278 17.23 -7.05 -3.96
N ASP A 279 17.10 -5.87 -4.58
CA ASP A 279 16.05 -5.58 -5.54
C ASP A 279 16.14 -6.51 -6.77
N ALA A 280 14.99 -6.91 -7.32
CA ALA A 280 14.96 -7.80 -8.47
C ALA A 280 15.66 -7.22 -9.71
N ARG A 281 15.63 -5.89 -9.91
CA ARG A 281 16.34 -5.22 -11.00
C ARG A 281 17.85 -5.29 -10.85
N VAL A 282 18.36 -5.30 -9.61
CA VAL A 282 19.80 -5.50 -9.32
C VAL A 282 20.19 -6.94 -9.58
N ILE A 283 19.44 -7.91 -9.02
CA ILE A 283 19.69 -9.35 -9.18
C ILE A 283 19.67 -9.78 -10.66
N GLU A 284 18.76 -9.22 -11.45
CA GLU A 284 18.60 -9.57 -12.86
C GLU A 284 19.49 -8.73 -13.81
N SER A 285 20.33 -7.85 -13.25
CA SER A 285 21.17 -6.95 -14.05
C SER A 285 22.40 -7.67 -14.63
N LYS A 286 22.83 -7.24 -15.81
CA LYS A 286 24.08 -7.73 -16.42
C LYS A 286 25.28 -7.16 -15.66
N GLU A 287 25.17 -5.92 -15.24
CA GLU A 287 26.19 -5.18 -14.49
C GLU A 287 26.55 -5.91 -13.18
N LEU A 288 25.60 -6.55 -12.51
CA LEU A 288 25.90 -7.40 -11.35
C LEU A 288 26.81 -8.57 -11.71
N LYS A 289 26.51 -9.28 -12.82
CA LYS A 289 27.34 -10.41 -13.27
C LYS A 289 28.76 -9.93 -13.62
N ASP A 290 28.86 -8.83 -14.37
CA ASP A 290 30.14 -8.26 -14.76
C ASP A 290 30.94 -7.84 -13.51
N ALA A 291 30.27 -7.25 -12.52
CA ALA A 291 30.88 -6.83 -11.24
C ALA A 291 31.37 -7.97 -10.34
N PHE A 292 30.76 -9.15 -10.47
CA PHE A 292 31.26 -10.38 -9.83
C PHE A 292 32.57 -10.86 -10.46
N LEU A 293 32.74 -10.65 -11.77
CA LEU A 293 33.89 -11.13 -12.53
C LEU A 293 35.09 -10.18 -12.43
N ASP A 294 34.86 -8.87 -12.45
CA ASP A 294 35.92 -7.85 -12.43
C ASP A 294 36.32 -7.39 -11.01
N GLY A 295 35.60 -7.85 -9.97
CA GLY A 295 35.87 -7.51 -8.57
C GLY A 295 35.36 -6.13 -8.12
N SER A 296 34.70 -5.38 -8.99
CA SER A 296 34.12 -4.07 -8.67
C SER A 296 33.07 -4.16 -7.56
N LEU A 297 32.29 -5.25 -7.50
CA LEU A 297 31.31 -5.49 -6.43
C LEU A 297 31.99 -5.42 -5.05
N THR A 298 33.06 -6.17 -4.85
CA THR A 298 33.78 -6.25 -3.57
C THR A 298 34.45 -4.93 -3.22
N ASN A 299 35.12 -4.33 -4.20
CA ASN A 299 35.88 -3.10 -3.99
C ASN A 299 34.95 -1.93 -3.65
N SER A 300 33.87 -1.78 -4.41
CA SER A 300 32.84 -0.76 -4.19
C SER A 300 32.13 -0.96 -2.85
N SER A 301 31.69 -2.19 -2.55
CA SER A 301 30.99 -2.48 -1.28
C SER A 301 31.89 -2.20 -0.06
N LYS A 302 33.16 -2.60 -0.09
CA LYS A 302 34.11 -2.30 1.00
C LYS A 302 34.33 -0.81 1.20
N LYS A 303 34.47 -0.05 0.10
CA LYS A 303 34.62 1.41 0.17
C LYS A 303 33.41 2.04 0.85
N VAL A 304 32.19 1.75 0.39
CA VAL A 304 30.97 2.29 0.99
C VAL A 304 30.82 1.91 2.46
N LEU A 305 31.08 0.65 2.81
CA LEU A 305 30.96 0.18 4.20
C LEU A 305 31.99 0.79 5.14
N SER A 306 33.14 1.25 4.62
CA SER A 306 34.17 1.94 5.39
C SER A 306 33.82 3.40 5.72
N LEU A 307 32.86 4.00 5.01
CA LEU A 307 32.39 5.36 5.28
C LEU A 307 31.53 5.36 6.55
N ILE A 308 31.80 6.30 7.44
CA ILE A 308 31.23 6.33 8.79
C ILE A 308 30.15 7.40 8.88
N THR A 309 30.41 8.58 8.30
CA THR A 309 29.50 9.72 8.42
C THR A 309 28.55 9.83 7.23
N ASP A 310 27.39 10.43 7.48
CA ASP A 310 26.39 10.71 6.46
C ASP A 310 26.95 11.66 5.38
N GLU A 311 27.77 12.64 5.78
CA GLU A 311 28.42 13.56 4.86
C GLU A 311 29.39 12.84 3.92
N GLU A 312 30.22 11.94 4.43
CA GLU A 312 31.12 11.12 3.61
C GLU A 312 30.34 10.24 2.61
N LEU A 313 29.22 9.66 3.04
CA LEU A 313 28.36 8.85 2.16
C LEU A 313 27.77 9.71 1.03
N LEU A 314 27.28 10.92 1.36
CA LEU A 314 26.73 11.85 0.38
C LEU A 314 27.79 12.32 -0.63
N ASP A 315 28.99 12.62 -0.15
CA ASP A 315 30.14 13.01 -0.98
C ASP A 315 30.56 11.87 -1.90
N PHE A 316 30.56 10.64 -1.38
CA PHE A 316 30.86 9.46 -2.17
C PHE A 316 29.86 9.28 -3.31
N ILE A 317 28.56 9.41 -3.03
CA ILE A 317 27.48 9.33 -4.03
C ILE A 317 27.68 10.36 -5.15
N HIS A 318 27.99 11.62 -4.78
CA HIS A 318 28.17 12.71 -5.74
C HIS A 318 29.43 12.52 -6.60
N ASN A 319 30.55 12.24 -5.95
CA ASN A 319 31.87 12.22 -6.59
C ASN A 319 32.16 10.92 -7.35
N ASN A 320 31.42 9.85 -7.08
CA ASN A 320 31.62 8.54 -7.71
C ASN A 320 30.33 8.05 -8.39
N PRO A 321 29.81 8.79 -9.39
CA PRO A 321 28.52 8.50 -9.99
C PRO A 321 28.47 7.13 -10.68
N ASP A 322 29.61 6.64 -11.17
CA ASP A 322 29.77 5.36 -11.87
C ASP A 322 30.16 4.20 -10.94
N ASP A 323 30.32 4.46 -9.63
CA ASP A 323 30.59 3.41 -8.67
C ASP A 323 29.46 2.36 -8.66
N PHE A 324 29.84 1.09 -8.52
CA PHE A 324 28.90 -0.02 -8.67
C PHE A 324 27.77 0.03 -7.65
N VAL A 325 28.04 0.29 -6.36
CA VAL A 325 27.01 0.40 -5.33
C VAL A 325 26.09 1.60 -5.61
N VAL A 326 26.65 2.74 -6.05
CA VAL A 326 25.86 3.92 -6.45
C VAL A 326 24.90 3.58 -7.59
N GLN A 327 25.38 2.88 -8.62
CA GLN A 327 24.54 2.44 -9.75
C GLN A 327 23.47 1.43 -9.32
N MET A 328 23.78 0.49 -8.41
CA MET A 328 22.79 -0.46 -7.89
C MET A 328 21.75 0.22 -7.00
N ALA A 329 22.14 1.24 -6.23
CA ALA A 329 21.22 2.03 -5.41
C ALA A 329 20.27 2.88 -6.27
N LYS A 330 20.77 3.48 -7.37
CA LYS A 330 19.91 4.12 -8.39
C LYS A 330 18.95 3.13 -9.04
N LYS A 331 19.47 1.95 -9.44
CA LYS A 331 18.68 0.89 -10.09
C LYS A 331 17.57 0.32 -9.20
N SER A 332 17.74 0.39 -7.88
CA SER A 332 16.77 -0.06 -6.87
C SER A 332 15.87 1.05 -6.31
N ASP A 333 15.93 2.26 -6.88
CA ASP A 333 15.24 3.48 -6.42
C ASP A 333 15.58 3.91 -4.98
N VAL A 334 16.67 3.39 -4.39
CA VAL A 334 17.20 3.87 -3.10
C VAL A 334 17.79 5.28 -3.26
N LEU A 335 18.50 5.50 -4.38
CA LEU A 335 18.90 6.84 -4.79
C LEU A 335 17.88 7.40 -5.80
N PRO A 336 17.24 8.55 -5.49
CA PRO A 336 16.30 9.17 -6.40
C PRO A 336 17.03 9.82 -7.58
N VAL A 337 16.50 9.69 -8.79
CA VAL A 337 17.16 10.14 -10.03
C VAL A 337 16.30 11.13 -10.83
N ILE A 338 16.95 12.17 -11.38
CA ILE A 338 16.37 13.12 -12.35
C ILE A 338 16.67 12.62 -13.77
N LYS A 339 15.63 12.46 -14.59
CA LYS A 339 15.77 11.87 -15.95
C LYS A 339 16.62 12.70 -16.93
N ASN A 340 16.57 14.03 -16.81
CA ASN A 340 17.25 14.96 -17.72
C ASN A 340 18.20 15.87 -16.91
N ALA A 341 18.99 15.27 -16.02
CA ALA A 341 19.98 16.01 -15.25
C ALA A 341 21.12 16.49 -16.16
N THR A 342 21.67 17.65 -15.86
CA THR A 342 22.91 18.17 -16.44
C THR A 342 24.14 17.69 -15.67
N GLN A 343 23.99 17.40 -14.38
CA GLN A 343 25.06 16.82 -13.55
C GLN A 343 25.26 15.32 -13.75
N ALA A 344 26.51 14.88 -13.60
CA ALA A 344 26.94 13.51 -13.88
C ALA A 344 26.23 12.45 -13.02
N ASP A 345 25.99 12.75 -11.74
CA ASP A 345 25.39 11.77 -10.82
C ASP A 345 23.89 11.59 -10.99
N ASN A 346 23.21 12.48 -11.72
CA ASN A 346 21.77 12.55 -11.90
C ASN A 346 20.87 12.37 -10.65
N VAL A 347 21.38 12.59 -9.43
CA VAL A 347 20.62 12.40 -8.18
C VAL A 347 19.64 13.56 -7.94
N ASP A 348 18.40 13.25 -7.52
CA ASP A 348 17.42 14.27 -7.12
C ASP A 348 17.60 14.70 -5.65
N TYR A 349 18.53 15.62 -5.43
CA TYR A 349 18.85 16.18 -4.10
C TYR A 349 17.70 16.96 -3.42
N ARG A 350 16.58 17.24 -4.11
CA ARG A 350 15.37 17.75 -3.45
C ARG A 350 14.68 16.69 -2.61
N LYS A 351 14.86 15.41 -2.95
CA LYS A 351 14.26 14.29 -2.24
C LYS A 351 15.08 13.96 -1.00
N PHE A 352 14.46 13.23 -0.08
CA PHE A 352 15.20 12.67 1.05
C PHE A 352 16.04 11.49 0.56
N ILE A 353 17.34 11.55 0.80
CA ILE A 353 18.27 10.45 0.57
C ILE A 353 18.48 9.74 1.89
N ASP A 354 18.07 8.47 1.94
CA ASP A 354 18.27 7.60 3.10
C ASP A 354 19.64 6.92 2.99
N LEU A 355 20.60 7.42 3.75
CA LEU A 355 21.99 6.98 3.68
C LEU A 355 22.21 5.63 4.35
N ASP A 356 21.35 5.25 5.30
CA ASP A 356 21.31 3.91 5.89
C ASP A 356 20.82 2.89 4.85
N GLU A 357 19.77 3.22 4.09
CA GLU A 357 19.31 2.36 2.99
C GLU A 357 20.37 2.24 1.89
N PHE A 358 21.09 3.33 1.56
CA PHE A 358 22.22 3.31 0.63
C PHE A 358 23.34 2.37 1.11
N LYS A 359 23.79 2.51 2.37
CA LYS A 359 24.78 1.61 2.97
C LYS A 359 24.29 0.16 3.01
N GLY A 360 23.00 -0.04 3.28
CA GLY A 360 22.34 -1.34 3.24
C GLY A 360 22.38 -2.02 1.86
N VAL A 361 22.53 -1.29 0.74
CA VAL A 361 22.77 -1.89 -0.57
C VAL A 361 24.14 -2.59 -0.61
N ALA A 362 25.20 -1.95 -0.09
CA ALA A 362 26.54 -2.54 -0.01
C ALA A 362 26.58 -3.78 0.91
N GLU A 363 25.85 -3.75 2.02
CA GLU A 363 25.72 -4.90 2.93
C GLU A 363 25.10 -6.12 2.23
N LYS A 364 23.98 -5.89 1.52
CA LYS A 364 23.28 -6.95 0.77
C LYS A 364 24.12 -7.49 -0.39
N LEU A 365 24.87 -6.64 -1.09
CA LEU A 365 25.81 -7.07 -2.12
C LEU A 365 26.93 -7.95 -1.54
N THR A 366 27.53 -7.52 -0.43
CA THR A 366 28.56 -8.31 0.28
C THR A 366 28.01 -9.66 0.73
N LYS A 367 26.80 -9.68 1.26
CA LYS A 367 26.11 -10.91 1.67
C LYS A 367 25.85 -11.84 0.49
N LEU A 368 25.40 -11.32 -0.65
CA LEU A 368 25.21 -12.12 -1.87
C LEU A 368 26.55 -12.72 -2.32
N GLN A 369 27.63 -11.95 -2.30
CA GLN A 369 28.97 -12.45 -2.62
C GLN A 369 29.41 -13.59 -1.70
N ASN A 370 29.22 -13.44 -0.39
CA ASN A 370 29.54 -14.50 0.57
C ASN A 370 28.72 -15.78 0.30
N LYS A 371 27.45 -15.64 -0.12
CA LYS A 371 26.63 -16.78 -0.53
C LYS A 371 27.11 -17.45 -1.81
N PHE A 372 27.73 -16.73 -2.73
CA PHE A 372 28.38 -17.34 -3.89
C PHE A 372 29.58 -18.21 -3.47
N GLU A 373 30.39 -17.75 -2.52
CA GLU A 373 31.48 -18.55 -1.94
C GLU A 373 30.95 -19.84 -1.28
N GLU A 374 29.88 -19.75 -0.49
CA GLU A 374 29.20 -20.92 0.07
C GLU A 374 28.66 -21.85 -1.03
N PHE A 375 28.09 -21.30 -2.11
CA PHE A 375 27.55 -22.06 -3.23
C PHE A 375 28.62 -22.87 -3.97
N LYS A 376 29.82 -22.32 -4.16
CA LYS A 376 30.97 -23.06 -4.73
C LYS A 376 31.36 -24.28 -3.88
N ASN A 377 31.19 -24.18 -2.56
CA ASN A 377 31.50 -25.25 -1.61
C ASN A 377 30.32 -26.23 -1.41
N ALA A 378 29.13 -25.93 -1.91
CA ALA A 378 27.96 -26.77 -1.77
C ALA A 378 28.00 -27.99 -2.70
N ASN A 379 27.19 -29.01 -2.39
CA ASN A 379 26.99 -30.19 -3.22
C ASN A 379 25.96 -29.91 -4.35
N VAL A 380 26.33 -29.01 -5.27
CA VAL A 380 25.53 -28.63 -6.45
C VAL A 380 26.22 -29.12 -7.73
N LYS A 381 25.41 -29.50 -8.74
CA LYS A 381 25.90 -30.06 -10.01
C LYS A 381 26.76 -29.08 -10.79
N GLU A 382 26.34 -27.82 -10.84
CA GLU A 382 27.03 -26.74 -11.55
C GLU A 382 27.36 -25.62 -10.55
N LYS A 383 28.64 -25.27 -10.46
CA LYS A 383 29.20 -24.30 -9.49
C LYS A 383 29.57 -22.97 -10.15
N SER A 384 29.08 -22.73 -11.36
CA SER A 384 29.34 -21.50 -12.11
C SER A 384 28.62 -20.30 -11.48
N LEU A 385 29.12 -19.11 -11.77
CA LEU A 385 28.44 -17.86 -11.40
C LEU A 385 27.04 -17.78 -12.05
N ASP A 386 26.91 -18.27 -13.28
CA ASP A 386 25.62 -18.27 -13.99
C ASP A 386 24.58 -19.16 -13.30
N ALA A 387 24.96 -20.39 -12.92
CA ALA A 387 24.09 -21.28 -12.17
C ALA A 387 23.67 -20.69 -10.82
N PHE A 388 24.59 -20.00 -10.13
CA PHE A 388 24.30 -19.30 -8.88
C PHE A 388 23.30 -18.16 -9.09
N LEU A 389 23.59 -17.23 -10.01
CA LEU A 389 22.74 -16.07 -10.25
C LEU A 389 21.36 -16.49 -10.76
N ASP A 390 21.25 -17.52 -11.59
CA ASP A 390 19.96 -18.04 -12.04
C ASP A 390 19.15 -18.67 -10.91
N ASN A 391 19.80 -19.37 -9.98
CA ASN A 391 19.15 -19.83 -8.76
C ASN A 391 18.65 -18.65 -7.89
N VAL A 392 19.46 -17.60 -7.72
CA VAL A 392 19.09 -16.37 -6.98
C VAL A 392 17.88 -15.70 -7.63
N LYS A 393 17.88 -15.48 -8.94
CA LYS A 393 16.75 -14.93 -9.70
C LYS A 393 15.47 -15.74 -9.47
N LYS A 394 15.56 -17.07 -9.62
CA LYS A 394 14.44 -17.99 -9.44
C LYS A 394 13.88 -17.93 -8.02
N LEU A 395 14.73 -17.91 -7.01
CA LEU A 395 14.34 -17.81 -5.60
C LEU A 395 13.70 -16.45 -5.29
N LYS A 396 14.26 -15.34 -5.78
CA LYS A 396 13.70 -13.99 -5.62
C LYS A 396 12.29 -13.90 -6.19
N ARG A 397 12.12 -14.30 -7.46
CA ARG A 397 10.81 -14.29 -8.13
C ARG A 397 9.80 -15.15 -7.39
N ARG A 398 10.17 -16.37 -6.99
CA ARG A 398 9.31 -17.26 -6.20
C ARG A 398 8.95 -16.69 -4.84
N SER A 399 9.88 -16.02 -4.16
CA SER A 399 9.62 -15.37 -2.87
C SER A 399 8.56 -14.28 -3.01
N ILE A 400 8.72 -13.39 -4.00
CA ILE A 400 7.75 -12.31 -4.28
C ILE A 400 6.37 -12.90 -4.61
N LEU A 401 6.30 -13.89 -5.51
CA LEU A 401 5.03 -14.53 -5.89
C LEU A 401 4.37 -15.26 -4.73
N LYS A 402 5.13 -15.95 -3.87
CA LYS A 402 4.58 -16.62 -2.69
C LYS A 402 4.05 -15.62 -1.67
N ASN A 403 4.76 -14.52 -1.43
CA ASN A 403 4.30 -13.47 -0.53
C ASN A 403 2.99 -12.84 -1.05
N MET A 404 2.98 -12.42 -2.31
CA MET A 404 1.78 -11.88 -2.96
C MET A 404 0.63 -12.88 -2.97
N GLY A 405 0.89 -14.13 -3.38
CA GLY A 405 -0.10 -15.19 -3.48
C GLY A 405 -0.71 -15.56 -2.13
N ALA A 406 0.08 -15.57 -1.05
CA ALA A 406 -0.42 -15.81 0.31
C ALA A 406 -1.41 -14.71 0.74
N CYS A 407 -1.07 -13.43 0.53
CA CYS A 407 -1.97 -12.31 0.83
C CYS A 407 -3.23 -12.33 -0.04
N ILE A 408 -3.08 -12.57 -1.36
CA ILE A 408 -4.21 -12.66 -2.30
C ILE A 408 -5.13 -13.82 -1.93
N GLY A 409 -4.59 -15.00 -1.62
CA GLY A 409 -5.39 -16.16 -1.20
C GLY A 409 -6.12 -15.90 0.12
N ALA A 410 -5.46 -15.26 1.08
CA ALA A 410 -6.11 -14.89 2.34
C ALA A 410 -7.26 -13.89 2.14
N LEU A 411 -7.03 -12.82 1.38
CA LEU A 411 -8.00 -11.75 1.18
C LEU A 411 -9.11 -12.11 0.18
N GLY A 412 -8.78 -12.70 -0.96
CA GLY A 412 -9.73 -12.98 -2.03
C GLY A 412 -10.46 -14.32 -1.91
N ILE A 413 -9.99 -15.24 -1.07
CA ILE A 413 -10.60 -16.58 -0.92
C ILE A 413 -10.97 -16.85 0.53
N LEU A 414 -10.00 -16.83 1.45
CA LEU A 414 -10.23 -17.26 2.84
C LEU A 414 -11.21 -16.33 3.57
N ALA A 415 -11.00 -15.01 3.52
CA ALA A 415 -11.89 -14.05 4.20
C ALA A 415 -13.33 -14.12 3.66
N PRO A 416 -13.59 -14.12 2.35
CA PRO A 416 -14.93 -14.37 1.79
C PRO A 416 -15.52 -15.73 2.20
N ALA A 417 -14.72 -16.80 2.20
CA ALA A 417 -15.18 -18.13 2.61
C ALA A 417 -15.63 -18.16 4.08
N ILE A 418 -14.90 -17.49 4.97
CA ILE A 418 -15.29 -17.33 6.38
C ILE A 418 -16.63 -16.58 6.49
N MET A 419 -16.82 -15.50 5.73
CA MET A 419 -18.10 -14.77 5.72
C MET A 419 -19.25 -15.65 5.23
N ILE A 420 -19.06 -16.38 4.13
CA ILE A 420 -20.05 -17.30 3.59
C ILE A 420 -20.40 -18.37 4.61
N ALA A 421 -19.39 -18.96 5.28
CA ALA A 421 -19.61 -19.97 6.30
C ALA A 421 -20.43 -19.43 7.48
N ILE A 422 -20.10 -18.24 7.98
CA ILE A 422 -20.85 -17.60 9.07
C ILE A 422 -22.31 -17.34 8.68
N ARG A 423 -22.57 -16.91 7.43
CA ARG A 423 -23.94 -16.72 6.93
C ARG A 423 -24.70 -18.04 6.86
N LYS A 424 -24.08 -19.11 6.35
CA LYS A 424 -24.73 -20.41 6.20
C LYS A 424 -25.00 -21.13 7.53
N LEU A 425 -24.18 -20.89 8.54
CA LEU A 425 -24.34 -21.50 9.87
C LEU A 425 -25.46 -20.84 10.67
N ASP A 426 -25.79 -19.58 10.40
CA ASP A 426 -26.93 -18.89 11.01
C ASP A 426 -28.14 -18.95 10.06
N LYS A 427 -29.10 -19.84 10.37
CA LYS A 427 -30.29 -20.07 9.53
C LYS A 427 -31.10 -18.81 9.24
N ASN A 428 -31.02 -17.79 10.10
CA ASN A 428 -31.73 -16.52 9.97
C ASN A 428 -30.93 -15.44 9.21
N ASN A 429 -29.73 -15.76 8.72
CA ASN A 429 -28.78 -14.83 8.13
C ASN A 429 -28.46 -15.13 6.64
N ASN A 430 -29.27 -16.00 6.03
CA ASN A 430 -29.08 -16.46 4.64
C ASN A 430 -29.65 -15.49 3.59
N ALA A 431 -30.41 -14.48 3.98
CA ALA A 431 -30.94 -13.46 3.06
C ALA A 431 -30.18 -12.14 3.21
N PHE A 432 -30.41 -11.20 2.28
CA PHE A 432 -29.89 -9.84 2.40
C PHE A 432 -30.67 -9.08 3.46
N GLN A 433 -30.11 -8.96 4.67
CA GLN A 433 -30.86 -8.50 5.83
C GLN A 433 -31.33 -7.04 5.70
N VAL A 434 -30.59 -6.20 4.96
CA VAL A 434 -31.00 -4.80 4.71
C VAL A 434 -32.31 -4.72 3.93
N LYS A 435 -32.52 -5.59 2.94
CA LYS A 435 -33.78 -5.64 2.18
C LYS A 435 -34.92 -6.14 3.06
N GLU A 436 -34.69 -7.14 3.90
CA GLU A 436 -35.67 -7.65 4.87
C GLU A 436 -36.07 -6.60 5.91
N ASP A 437 -35.10 -5.86 6.45
CA ASP A 437 -35.34 -4.78 7.41
C ASP A 437 -36.19 -3.66 6.76
N LEU A 438 -35.89 -3.28 5.51
CA LEU A 438 -36.68 -2.30 4.75
C LEU A 438 -38.11 -2.79 4.46
N LYS A 439 -38.28 -4.08 4.16
CA LYS A 439 -39.61 -4.67 3.95
C LYS A 439 -40.46 -4.56 5.21
N LYS A 440 -39.89 -4.84 6.39
CA LYS A 440 -40.56 -4.65 7.69
C LYS A 440 -40.89 -3.17 7.94
N GLU A 441 -39.98 -2.25 7.63
CA GLU A 441 -40.21 -0.81 7.79
C GLU A 441 -41.38 -0.31 6.91
N LEU A 442 -41.44 -0.74 5.64
CA LEU A 442 -42.51 -0.37 4.72
C LEU A 442 -43.87 -0.93 5.15
N ALA A 443 -43.91 -2.18 5.61
CA ALA A 443 -45.12 -2.81 6.14
C ALA A 443 -45.64 -2.08 7.39
N ALA A 444 -44.74 -1.76 8.34
CA ALA A 444 -45.09 -1.00 9.54
C ALA A 444 -45.63 0.42 9.22
N LYS A 445 -45.21 1.00 8.09
CA LYS A 445 -45.69 2.30 7.59
C LYS A 445 -46.94 2.21 6.71
N GLY A 446 -47.52 1.02 6.55
CA GLY A 446 -48.71 0.79 5.71
C GLY A 446 -48.51 1.09 4.22
N LYS A 447 -47.25 1.05 3.74
CA LYS A 447 -46.92 1.32 2.33
C LYS A 447 -46.99 0.08 1.44
N ILE A 448 -47.01 -1.11 2.04
CA ILE A 448 -47.16 -2.40 1.36
C ILE A 448 -48.10 -3.31 2.14
#